data_AF-A0AAD0WYN4-F1
#
_entry.id   AF-A0AAD0WYN4-F1
#
_cell.length_a   1.000
_cell.length_b   1.000
_cell.length_c   1.000
_cell.angle_alpha   90.00
_cell.angle_beta   90.00
_cell.angle_gamma   90.00
#
_symmetry.space_group_name_H-M   'P 1'
#
loop_
_entity.id
_entity.type
_entity.pdbx_description
1 polymer ?
#
loop_
_entity_poly.entity_id
_entity_poly.type
_entity_poly.pdbx_seq_one_letter_code
_entity_poly.pdbx_strand_id
1 'polypeptide(L)'
;MHNEFDFLTQETFNLNTQDEILADDDFRNEFLFGHSSEQINKEVQKQDYPQTCGLVFNIVKSSSTFSLRGVITDNISDTFEAALIGDTATLKALRIDQDEVSKSLYYEVDNLDLAQVIFDQVFNKRFPLEEDLICNISDPGFSWWYQRSDDAIRINFKSHKLEGNGQRLKLGPIGDVCIASILFSRLEKYLESKMSFLEYNVSEKHFIIKPKDRFHRVFDELSALFEEGELDSDAHILKGLDGTLNLYLKELATIRKFWLRVESLNTDQGFNLLS
;
A
#
# COMPACT_ATOMS: atom_id res chain seq x y z
N MET A 1 40.91 39.72 -20.89
CA MET A 1 40.00 39.08 -19.93
C MET A 1 39.08 38.14 -20.67
N HIS A 2 39.57 36.94 -20.96
CA HIS A 2 38.87 35.72 -21.38
C HIS A 2 39.84 34.58 -21.02
N ASN A 3 39.32 33.42 -20.58
CA ASN A 3 40.03 32.17 -20.23
C ASN A 3 40.21 31.85 -18.73
N GLU A 4 39.11 31.74 -17.99
CA GLU A 4 39.06 30.90 -16.76
C GLU A 4 37.96 29.83 -16.82
N PHE A 5 37.01 29.91 -17.75
CA PHE A 5 35.90 28.96 -17.86
C PHE A 5 36.19 27.74 -18.76
N ASP A 6 37.18 27.85 -19.66
CA ASP A 6 37.57 26.75 -20.56
C ASP A 6 38.58 25.76 -19.93
N PHE A 7 39.17 26.12 -18.78
CA PHE A 7 40.10 25.24 -18.05
C PHE A 7 39.33 24.22 -17.18
N LEU A 8 38.20 24.63 -16.61
CA LEU A 8 37.35 23.78 -15.75
C LEU A 8 36.53 22.74 -16.52
N THR A 9 36.35 22.90 -17.83
CA THR A 9 35.61 21.94 -18.66
C THR A 9 36.50 20.91 -19.35
N GLN A 10 37.82 21.17 -19.45
CA GLN A 10 38.80 20.21 -19.96
C GLN A 10 39.32 19.24 -18.88
N GLU A 11 39.30 19.60 -17.59
CA GLU A 11 39.65 18.64 -16.52
C GLU A 11 38.54 17.60 -16.25
N THR A 12 37.27 17.93 -16.46
CA THR A 12 36.15 16.99 -16.22
C THR A 12 36.00 15.94 -17.34
N PHE A 13 36.63 16.15 -18.50
CA PHE A 13 36.56 15.21 -19.63
C PHE A 13 37.75 14.23 -19.69
N ASN A 14 38.83 14.48 -18.92
CA ASN A 14 39.98 13.59 -18.83
C ASN A 14 39.97 12.63 -17.62
N LEU A 15 38.96 12.73 -16.74
CA LEU A 15 38.75 11.79 -15.62
C LEU A 15 37.94 10.53 -16.00
N ASN A 16 37.39 10.47 -17.21
CA ASN A 16 36.57 9.34 -17.67
C ASN A 16 37.32 8.32 -18.55
N THR A 17 38.66 8.35 -18.58
CA THR A 17 39.45 7.44 -19.45
C THR A 17 40.66 6.79 -18.78
N GLN A 18 40.67 6.66 -17.45
CA GLN A 18 41.80 6.07 -16.71
C GLN A 18 41.45 5.17 -15.51
N ASP A 19 40.20 4.69 -15.37
CA ASP A 19 39.85 3.71 -14.31
C ASP A 19 39.57 2.29 -14.86
N GLU A 20 39.85 2.03 -16.13
CA GLU A 20 40.17 0.68 -16.58
C GLU A 20 41.68 0.49 -16.46
N ILE A 21 42.12 -0.22 -15.42
CA ILE A 21 43.20 -1.22 -15.39
C ILE A 21 43.62 -1.46 -13.92
N LEU A 22 43.05 -2.54 -13.37
CA LEU A 22 43.65 -3.51 -12.42
C LEU A 22 43.83 -3.12 -10.94
N ALA A 23 43.35 -4.06 -10.10
CA ALA A 23 43.45 -4.17 -8.64
C ALA A 23 42.53 -3.18 -7.90
N ASP A 24 41.48 -3.63 -7.19
CA ASP A 24 41.65 -4.40 -5.96
C ASP A 24 40.30 -5.01 -5.50
N ASP A 25 39.78 -6.00 -6.24
CA ASP A 25 38.59 -6.79 -5.85
C ASP A 25 38.88 -7.74 -4.65
N ASP A 26 40.14 -7.83 -4.21
CA ASP A 26 40.56 -8.62 -3.04
C ASP A 26 40.46 -7.83 -1.72
N PHE A 27 40.49 -6.48 -1.73
CA PHE A 27 40.54 -5.70 -0.48
C PHE A 27 39.17 -5.44 0.17
N ARG A 28 38.06 -5.63 -0.54
CA ARG A 28 36.70 -5.51 0.03
C ARG A 28 36.13 -6.82 0.58
N ASN A 29 36.65 -7.96 0.14
CA ASN A 29 36.18 -9.27 0.55
C ASN A 29 36.84 -9.78 1.85
N GLU A 30 37.88 -9.11 2.36
CA GLU A 30 38.66 -9.58 3.52
C GLU A 30 38.29 -8.90 4.85
N PHE A 31 37.46 -7.84 4.87
CA PHE A 31 37.22 -7.06 6.10
C PHE A 31 35.85 -7.24 6.77
N LEU A 32 34.92 -8.06 6.24
CA LEU A 32 33.62 -8.25 6.90
C LEU A 32 33.13 -9.69 7.12
N PHE A 33 33.48 -10.73 6.35
CA PHE A 33 33.02 -12.10 6.67
C PHE A 33 34.00 -13.19 6.24
N GLY A 34 34.69 -13.78 7.23
CA GLY A 34 35.56 -14.93 7.06
C GLY A 34 34.82 -16.19 6.60
N HIS A 35 35.51 -16.98 5.79
CA HIS A 35 35.05 -18.22 5.17
C HIS A 35 34.36 -19.22 6.11
N SER A 36 33.22 -19.74 5.66
CA SER A 36 33.01 -21.19 5.55
C SER A 36 32.11 -21.44 4.35
N SER A 37 32.70 -21.84 3.22
CA SER A 37 31.99 -22.43 2.10
C SER A 37 31.49 -23.81 2.48
N GLU A 38 30.42 -23.85 3.29
CA GLU A 38 29.55 -25.02 3.33
C GLU A 38 28.57 -24.91 2.16
N GLN A 39 28.77 -25.77 1.16
CA GLN A 39 27.77 -26.08 0.16
C GLN A 39 26.56 -26.68 0.87
N ILE A 40 25.68 -25.83 1.39
CA ILE A 40 24.36 -26.26 1.82
C ILE A 40 23.56 -26.47 0.53
N ASN A 41 23.52 -27.73 0.07
CA ASN A 41 22.42 -28.24 -0.73
C ASN A 41 21.13 -28.03 0.08
N LYS A 42 20.57 -26.82 0.03
CA LYS A 42 19.18 -26.61 0.45
C LYS A 42 18.34 -27.22 -0.64
N GLU A 43 17.81 -28.41 -0.37
CA GLU A 43 16.59 -28.86 -1.02
C GLU A 43 15.60 -27.71 -0.90
N VAL A 44 15.39 -26.98 -2.00
CA VAL A 44 14.38 -25.94 -2.08
C VAL A 44 13.06 -26.68 -1.91
N GLN A 45 12.51 -26.63 -0.69
CA GLN A 45 11.15 -27.07 -0.45
C GLN A 45 10.30 -26.32 -1.48
N LYS A 46 9.70 -27.08 -2.39
CA LYS A 46 8.86 -26.51 -3.43
C LYS A 46 7.65 -25.91 -2.72
N GLN A 47 7.70 -24.62 -2.49
CA GLN A 47 6.61 -23.88 -1.89
C GLN A 47 5.52 -23.80 -2.96
N ASP A 48 4.39 -24.46 -2.70
CA ASP A 48 3.25 -24.41 -3.62
C ASP A 48 2.60 -23.03 -3.50
N TYR A 49 2.62 -22.28 -4.60
CA TYR A 49 2.00 -20.97 -4.74
C TYR A 49 0.64 -21.11 -5.44
N PRO A 50 -0.34 -20.23 -5.14
CA PRO A 50 -1.65 -20.30 -5.76
C PRO A 50 -1.58 -20.01 -7.27
N GLN A 51 -2.38 -20.72 -8.05
CA GLN A 51 -2.57 -20.50 -9.49
C GLN A 51 -3.72 -19.52 -9.74
N THR A 52 -3.65 -18.35 -9.09
CA THR A 52 -4.66 -17.29 -9.15
C THR A 52 -4.01 -15.97 -9.51
N CYS A 53 -4.82 -15.01 -9.98
CA CYS A 53 -4.34 -13.66 -10.24
C CYS A 53 -4.20 -12.85 -8.96
N GLY A 54 -3.31 -11.85 -8.98
CA GLY A 54 -3.04 -11.06 -7.79
C GLY A 54 -1.80 -10.19 -7.88
N LEU A 55 -1.23 -9.98 -6.71
CA LEU A 55 -0.03 -9.18 -6.50
C LEU A 55 1.04 -10.08 -5.91
N VAL A 56 2.26 -9.98 -6.45
CA VAL A 56 3.48 -10.45 -5.77
C VAL A 56 4.25 -9.22 -5.34
N PHE A 57 4.65 -9.16 -4.07
CA PHE A 57 5.20 -7.94 -3.51
C PHE A 57 6.20 -8.16 -2.38
N ASN A 58 7.01 -7.14 -2.14
CA ASN A 58 7.91 -7.01 -1.02
C ASN A 58 7.66 -5.68 -0.28
N ILE A 59 7.89 -5.69 1.03
CA ILE A 59 7.82 -4.50 1.88
C ILE A 59 9.24 -4.02 2.14
N VAL A 60 9.62 -2.93 1.49
CA VAL A 60 10.96 -2.35 1.63
C VAL A 60 10.94 -1.28 2.70
N LYS A 61 11.56 -1.57 3.84
CA LYS A 61 11.68 -0.66 4.97
C LYS A 61 12.96 0.20 4.87
N SER A 62 12.86 1.42 5.36
CA SER A 62 13.94 2.37 5.60
C SER A 62 13.84 2.85 7.06
N SER A 63 14.69 3.79 7.48
CA SER A 63 14.76 4.23 8.88
C SER A 63 13.46 4.79 9.46
N SER A 64 12.65 5.51 8.67
CA SER A 64 11.40 6.14 9.12
C SER A 64 10.20 5.89 8.19
N THR A 65 10.41 5.17 7.09
CA THR A 65 9.41 4.96 6.06
C THR A 65 9.45 3.53 5.54
N PHE A 66 8.37 3.09 4.92
CA PHE A 66 8.33 1.86 4.13
C PHE A 66 7.70 2.13 2.75
N SER A 67 7.98 1.25 1.80
CA SER A 67 7.34 1.27 0.47
C SER A 67 7.01 -0.14 0.03
N LEU A 68 5.88 -0.29 -0.64
CA LEU A 68 5.50 -1.53 -1.30
C LEU A 68 6.08 -1.57 -2.71
N ARG A 69 6.76 -2.67 -3.04
CA ARG A 69 7.34 -2.94 -4.36
C ARG A 69 6.78 -4.26 -4.86
N GLY A 70 6.33 -4.33 -6.10
CA GLY A 70 5.63 -5.51 -6.56
C GLY A 70 5.29 -5.49 -8.02
N VAL A 71 4.60 -6.56 -8.42
CA VAL A 71 4.11 -6.82 -9.76
C VAL A 71 2.67 -7.29 -9.68
N ILE A 72 1.87 -6.85 -10.65
CA ILE A 72 0.54 -7.41 -10.92
C ILE A 72 0.74 -8.63 -11.79
N THR A 73 0.00 -9.69 -11.52
CA THR A 73 0.12 -10.94 -12.26
C THR A 73 -1.21 -11.65 -12.45
N ASP A 74 -1.35 -12.31 -13.59
CA ASP A 74 -2.44 -13.23 -13.91
C ASP A 74 -2.27 -14.59 -13.22
N ASN A 75 -1.04 -14.93 -12.83
CA ASN A 75 -0.72 -16.15 -12.09
C ASN A 75 0.45 -15.92 -11.10
N ILE A 76 0.11 -15.98 -9.80
CA ILE A 76 1.07 -15.83 -8.71
C ILE A 76 2.17 -16.90 -8.79
N SER A 77 1.82 -18.16 -9.03
CA SER A 77 2.78 -19.26 -9.15
C SER A 77 3.82 -19.01 -10.25
N ASP A 78 3.37 -18.63 -11.44
CA ASP A 78 4.26 -18.40 -12.60
C ASP A 78 5.23 -17.24 -12.31
N THR A 79 4.79 -16.23 -11.56
CA THR A 79 5.61 -15.09 -11.17
C THR A 79 6.72 -15.48 -10.20
N PHE A 80 6.42 -16.34 -9.23
CA PHE A 80 7.44 -16.88 -8.33
C PHE A 80 8.42 -17.79 -9.07
N GLU A 81 7.95 -18.63 -9.99
CA GLU A 81 8.82 -19.47 -10.82
C GLU A 81 9.76 -18.61 -11.68
N ALA A 82 9.24 -17.57 -12.34
CA ALA A 82 10.06 -16.63 -13.11
C ALA A 82 11.12 -15.94 -12.24
N ALA A 83 10.75 -15.48 -11.05
CA ALA A 83 11.67 -14.86 -10.10
C ALA A 83 12.76 -15.85 -9.63
N LEU A 84 12.39 -17.10 -9.35
CA LEU A 84 13.33 -18.17 -8.94
C LEU A 84 14.31 -18.54 -10.06
N ILE A 85 13.91 -18.45 -11.33
CA ILE A 85 14.79 -18.69 -12.50
C ILE A 85 15.69 -17.47 -12.78
N GLY A 86 15.48 -16.35 -12.09
CA GLY A 86 16.31 -15.15 -12.19
C GLY A 86 15.79 -14.11 -13.19
N ASP A 87 14.48 -14.05 -13.43
CA ASP A 87 13.90 -13.00 -14.26
C ASP A 87 14.20 -11.60 -13.69
N THR A 88 15.07 -10.88 -14.39
CA THR A 88 15.57 -9.58 -13.94
C THR A 88 14.48 -8.51 -13.83
N ALA A 89 13.41 -8.60 -14.63
CA ALA A 89 12.32 -7.64 -14.60
C ALA A 89 11.52 -7.78 -13.30
N THR A 90 11.15 -9.00 -12.94
CA THR A 90 10.42 -9.32 -11.70
C THR A 90 11.24 -8.99 -10.46
N LEU A 91 12.51 -9.42 -10.42
CA LEU A 91 13.41 -9.13 -9.29
C LEU A 91 13.59 -7.63 -9.08
N LYS A 92 13.79 -6.86 -10.16
CA LYS A 92 13.92 -5.40 -10.09
C LYS A 92 12.65 -4.72 -9.64
N ALA A 93 11.47 -5.18 -10.09
CA ALA A 93 10.18 -4.63 -9.68
C ALA A 93 9.89 -4.87 -8.19
N LEU A 94 10.28 -6.04 -7.68
CA LEU A 94 10.19 -6.41 -6.26
C LEU A 94 11.27 -5.76 -5.39
N ARG A 95 12.37 -5.30 -6.01
CA ARG A 95 13.57 -4.76 -5.34
C ARG A 95 14.14 -5.79 -4.36
N ILE A 96 14.41 -6.98 -4.86
CA ILE A 96 15.00 -8.11 -4.14
C ILE A 96 16.08 -8.77 -4.99
N ASP A 97 16.95 -9.52 -4.33
CA ASP A 97 17.87 -10.45 -4.98
C ASP A 97 17.22 -11.85 -5.14
N GLN A 98 17.81 -12.70 -5.98
CA GLN A 98 17.23 -14.01 -6.33
C GLN A 98 17.09 -14.95 -5.11
N ASP A 99 18.01 -14.86 -4.15
CA ASP A 99 17.98 -15.64 -2.90
C ASP A 99 16.88 -15.17 -1.94
N GLU A 100 16.34 -13.97 -2.14
CA GLU A 100 15.29 -13.37 -1.32
C GLU A 100 13.87 -13.64 -1.83
N VAL A 101 13.71 -14.29 -2.98
CA VAL A 101 12.39 -14.59 -3.58
C VAL A 101 11.47 -15.31 -2.59
N SER A 102 12.00 -16.23 -1.78
CA SER A 102 11.27 -16.95 -0.74
C SER A 102 10.67 -16.07 0.37
N LYS A 103 11.16 -14.84 0.55
CA LYS A 103 10.64 -13.87 1.52
C LYS A 103 9.55 -12.97 0.93
N SER A 104 9.33 -13.03 -0.39
CA SER A 104 8.31 -12.23 -1.04
C SER A 104 6.92 -12.71 -0.66
N LEU A 105 5.98 -11.76 -0.67
CA LEU A 105 4.60 -11.95 -0.26
C LEU A 105 3.70 -11.99 -1.49
N TYR A 106 2.49 -12.51 -1.32
CA TYR A 106 1.46 -12.43 -2.34
C TYR A 106 0.11 -12.04 -1.76
N TYR A 107 -0.76 -11.55 -2.63
CA TYR A 107 -2.14 -11.23 -2.31
C TYR A 107 -3.04 -11.59 -3.49
N GLU A 108 -3.98 -12.52 -3.26
CA GLU A 108 -4.94 -12.97 -4.25
C GLU A 108 -6.08 -11.96 -4.41
N VAL A 109 -6.57 -11.82 -5.63
CA VAL A 109 -7.72 -10.97 -5.95
C VAL A 109 -8.60 -11.65 -6.99
N ASP A 110 -9.87 -11.23 -7.05
CA ASP A 110 -10.84 -11.84 -7.96
C ASP A 110 -10.54 -11.57 -9.45
N ASN A 111 -9.90 -10.44 -9.76
CA ASN A 111 -9.54 -10.05 -11.13
C ASN A 111 -8.39 -9.04 -11.17
N LEU A 112 -7.76 -8.94 -12.34
CA LEU A 112 -6.61 -8.06 -12.58
C LEU A 112 -6.92 -6.57 -12.43
N ASP A 113 -8.15 -6.13 -12.74
CA ASP A 113 -8.52 -4.72 -12.61
C ASP A 113 -8.46 -4.27 -11.14
N LEU A 114 -8.92 -5.13 -10.22
CA LEU A 114 -8.77 -4.88 -8.78
C LEU A 114 -7.31 -4.90 -8.32
N ALA A 115 -6.47 -5.78 -8.88
CA ALA A 115 -5.03 -5.77 -8.62
C ALA A 115 -4.41 -4.43 -9.03
N GLN A 116 -4.78 -3.93 -10.21
CA GLN A 116 -4.31 -2.66 -10.76
C GLN A 116 -4.74 -1.48 -9.88
N VAL A 117 -6.00 -1.48 -9.41
CA VAL A 117 -6.51 -0.46 -8.49
C VAL A 117 -5.70 -0.41 -7.19
N ILE A 118 -5.43 -1.57 -6.57
CA ILE A 118 -4.56 -1.63 -5.39
C ILE A 118 -3.18 -1.07 -5.75
N PHE A 119 -2.59 -1.56 -6.84
CA PHE A 119 -1.25 -1.18 -7.26
C PHE A 119 -1.09 0.33 -7.41
N ASP A 120 -1.96 0.98 -8.16
CA ASP A 120 -1.92 2.42 -8.40
C ASP A 120 -2.14 3.22 -7.11
N GLN A 121 -2.96 2.68 -6.20
CA GLN A 121 -3.27 3.36 -4.96
C GLN A 121 -2.15 3.26 -3.92
N VAL A 122 -1.44 2.13 -3.80
CA VAL A 122 -0.50 1.94 -2.67
C VAL A 122 0.93 1.55 -3.05
N PHE A 123 1.19 1.05 -4.25
CA PHE A 123 2.54 0.62 -4.63
C PHE A 123 3.40 1.80 -5.09
N ASN A 124 4.72 1.61 -4.97
CA ASN A 124 5.73 2.58 -5.38
C ASN A 124 5.69 3.94 -4.65
N LYS A 125 4.85 4.06 -3.60
CA LYS A 125 4.74 5.21 -2.70
C LYS A 125 5.55 4.96 -1.43
N ARG A 126 5.93 6.04 -0.74
CA ARG A 126 6.62 5.98 0.55
C ARG A 126 5.63 6.37 1.65
N PHE A 127 5.51 5.53 2.67
CA PHE A 127 4.63 5.75 3.80
C PHE A 127 5.46 5.88 5.08
N PRO A 128 5.15 6.82 5.98
CA PRO A 128 5.80 6.91 7.28
C PRO A 128 5.43 5.70 8.16
N LEU A 129 6.40 5.17 8.88
CA LEU A 129 6.16 4.12 9.90
C LEU A 129 5.34 4.69 11.06
N GLU A 130 5.57 5.95 11.43
CA GLU A 130 4.92 6.66 12.54
C GLU A 130 4.19 7.92 12.04
N GLU A 131 3.21 7.76 11.15
CA GLU A 131 2.45 8.89 10.58
C GLU A 131 1.88 9.83 11.65
N ASP A 132 1.38 9.25 12.74
CA ASP A 132 0.67 9.93 13.82
C ASP A 132 1.59 10.84 14.65
N LEU A 133 2.89 10.52 14.67
CA LEU A 133 3.91 11.28 15.39
C LEU A 133 4.58 12.33 14.49
N ILE A 134 4.64 12.07 13.19
CA ILE A 134 5.41 12.88 12.23
C ILE A 134 4.54 13.94 11.55
N CYS A 135 3.31 13.58 11.15
CA CYS A 135 2.46 14.47 10.38
C CYS A 135 1.77 15.52 11.27
N ASN A 136 1.83 16.78 10.86
CA ASN A 136 1.16 17.90 11.53
C ASN A 136 0.16 18.56 10.57
N ILE A 137 -0.54 19.62 11.03
CA ILE A 137 -1.56 20.31 10.21
C ILE A 137 -1.01 20.80 8.86
N SER A 138 0.28 21.12 8.81
CA SER A 138 0.95 21.72 7.65
C SER A 138 1.34 20.70 6.59
N ASP A 139 1.53 19.44 6.99
CA ASP A 139 1.89 18.31 6.13
C ASP A 139 0.91 17.15 6.41
N PRO A 140 -0.31 17.22 5.86
CA PRO A 140 -1.32 16.23 6.13
C PRO A 140 -0.88 14.89 5.57
N GLY A 141 -0.85 13.87 6.45
CA GLY A 141 -0.50 12.50 6.08
C GLY A 141 -1.40 11.90 5.00
N PHE A 142 -1.02 10.72 4.53
CA PHE A 142 -1.67 10.02 3.42
C PHE A 142 -2.94 9.29 3.84
N SER A 143 -3.10 9.05 5.15
CA SER A 143 -4.16 8.20 5.65
C SER A 143 -5.46 8.92 5.88
N TRP A 144 -6.56 8.22 5.58
CA TRP A 144 -7.88 8.58 6.06
C TRP A 144 -8.05 8.12 7.51
N TRP A 145 -8.93 8.82 8.23
CA TRP A 145 -9.14 8.64 9.66
C TRP A 145 -10.59 8.38 9.96
N TYR A 146 -10.87 7.20 10.50
CA TYR A 146 -12.21 6.71 10.81
C TYR A 146 -12.55 6.90 12.28
N GLN A 147 -13.74 7.41 12.53
CA GLN A 147 -14.33 7.51 13.85
C GLN A 147 -15.74 6.93 13.79
N ARG A 148 -15.95 5.87 14.57
CA ARG A 148 -17.24 5.22 14.80
C ARG A 148 -17.81 5.66 16.14
N SER A 149 -19.07 6.09 16.15
CA SER A 149 -19.94 6.03 17.33
C SER A 149 -21.08 5.07 17.06
N ASP A 150 -21.87 4.76 18.09
CA ASP A 150 -23.07 3.93 17.96
C ASP A 150 -24.01 4.40 16.84
N ASP A 151 -24.03 5.70 16.53
CA ASP A 151 -25.00 6.36 15.66
C ASP A 151 -24.36 7.19 14.54
N ALA A 152 -23.04 7.17 14.37
CA ALA A 152 -22.34 7.93 13.35
C ALA A 152 -21.13 7.20 12.78
N ILE A 153 -20.89 7.44 11.49
CA ILE A 153 -19.59 7.24 10.87
C ILE A 153 -19.05 8.61 10.49
N ARG A 154 -17.79 8.86 10.83
CA ARG A 154 -17.04 10.01 10.36
C ARG A 154 -15.70 9.56 9.81
N ILE A 155 -15.43 9.95 8.57
CA ILE A 155 -14.14 9.78 7.91
C ILE A 155 -13.55 11.17 7.68
N ASN A 156 -12.36 11.40 8.20
CA ASN A 156 -11.59 12.60 7.88
C ASN A 156 -10.50 12.21 6.89
N PHE A 157 -10.45 12.90 5.75
CA PHE A 157 -9.54 12.57 4.66
C PHE A 157 -8.09 13.00 4.92
N LYS A 158 -7.87 13.81 5.96
CA LYS A 158 -6.56 14.29 6.41
C LYS A 158 -6.47 14.29 7.93
N SER A 159 -5.28 14.07 8.46
CA SER A 159 -4.99 14.26 9.89
C SER A 159 -4.98 15.76 10.21
N HIS A 160 -6.09 16.30 10.72
CA HIS A 160 -6.08 17.59 11.41
C HIS A 160 -5.89 17.31 12.89
N LYS A 161 -4.99 18.02 13.60
CA LYS A 161 -4.78 17.89 15.07
C LYS A 161 -6.11 17.56 15.73
N LEU A 162 -6.21 16.29 16.14
CA LEU A 162 -7.48 15.63 16.36
C LEU A 162 -7.94 16.04 17.77
N GLU A 163 -8.59 17.20 17.90
CA GLU A 163 -9.20 17.60 19.17
C GLU A 163 -10.40 16.67 19.45
N GLY A 164 -10.24 15.74 20.40
CA GLY A 164 -11.30 14.86 20.88
C GLY A 164 -10.81 13.56 21.53
N ASN A 165 -11.42 13.17 22.65
CA ASN A 165 -11.08 11.98 23.46
C ASN A 165 -11.56 10.63 22.87
N GLY A 166 -11.62 10.50 21.54
CA GLY A 166 -12.09 9.26 20.88
C GLY A 166 -10.95 8.45 20.29
N GLN A 167 -10.99 7.11 20.45
CA GLN A 167 -10.17 6.21 19.64
C GLN A 167 -10.58 6.38 18.18
N ARG A 168 -9.62 6.73 17.32
CA ARG A 168 -9.80 6.82 15.87
C ARG A 168 -8.98 5.72 15.22
N LEU A 169 -9.58 5.07 14.23
CA LEU A 169 -8.93 4.04 13.45
C LEU A 169 -8.29 4.69 12.23
N LYS A 170 -7.01 4.44 12.03
CA LYS A 170 -6.30 4.80 10.82
C LYS A 170 -6.72 3.84 9.70
N LEU A 171 -7.27 4.37 8.61
CA LEU A 171 -7.73 3.54 7.49
C LEU A 171 -6.62 3.25 6.47
N GLY A 172 -5.59 4.11 6.44
CA GLY A 172 -4.57 4.09 5.39
C GLY A 172 -4.96 4.94 4.17
N PRO A 173 -4.12 4.90 3.12
CA PRO A 173 -4.31 5.63 1.88
C PRO A 173 -5.31 4.92 0.97
N ILE A 174 -6.55 4.74 1.41
CA ILE A 174 -7.52 3.87 0.73
C ILE A 174 -8.19 4.49 -0.50
N GLY A 175 -8.00 5.79 -0.75
CA GLY A 175 -8.52 6.44 -1.95
C GLY A 175 -8.06 7.88 -2.13
N ASP A 176 -8.33 8.41 -3.32
CA ASP A 176 -8.15 9.83 -3.63
C ASP A 176 -9.28 10.69 -3.04
N VAL A 177 -8.91 11.77 -2.35
CA VAL A 177 -9.85 12.61 -1.61
C VAL A 177 -10.81 13.37 -2.52
N CYS A 178 -10.32 13.87 -3.65
CA CYS A 178 -11.13 14.62 -4.60
C CYS A 178 -12.18 13.70 -5.22
N ILE A 179 -11.75 12.53 -5.70
CA ILE A 179 -12.64 11.51 -6.26
C ILE A 179 -13.65 11.04 -5.20
N ALA A 180 -13.20 10.73 -3.99
CA ALA A 180 -14.06 10.29 -2.89
C ALA A 180 -15.14 11.31 -2.56
N SER A 181 -14.79 12.60 -2.46
CA SER A 181 -15.77 13.65 -2.15
C SER A 181 -16.88 13.75 -3.21
N ILE A 182 -16.54 13.56 -4.49
CA ILE A 182 -17.50 13.58 -5.61
C ILE A 182 -18.39 12.34 -5.55
N LEU A 183 -17.81 11.15 -5.39
CA LEU A 183 -18.54 9.89 -5.43
C LEU A 183 -19.42 9.69 -4.18
N PHE A 184 -18.95 10.09 -2.99
CA PHE A 184 -19.79 10.14 -1.80
C PHE A 184 -20.91 11.17 -1.93
N SER A 185 -20.69 12.33 -2.54
CA SER A 185 -21.79 13.27 -2.79
C SER A 185 -22.84 12.68 -3.72
N ARG A 186 -22.42 11.89 -4.72
CA ARG A 186 -23.35 11.18 -5.62
C ARG A 186 -24.10 10.03 -4.94
N LEU A 187 -23.52 9.42 -3.90
CA LEU A 187 -24.15 8.35 -3.12
C LEU A 187 -25.32 8.84 -2.27
N GLU A 188 -25.38 10.13 -1.91
CA GLU A 188 -26.36 10.68 -0.96
C GLU A 188 -27.80 10.26 -1.28
N LYS A 189 -28.29 10.62 -2.47
CA LYS A 189 -29.68 10.34 -2.88
C LYS A 189 -30.00 8.85 -2.91
N TYR A 190 -29.02 8.05 -3.32
CA TYR A 190 -29.19 6.60 -3.35
C TYR A 190 -29.28 6.03 -1.94
N LEU A 191 -28.36 6.42 -1.06
CA LEU A 191 -28.39 5.96 0.32
C LEU A 191 -29.65 6.46 1.04
N GLU A 192 -30.12 7.68 0.76
CA GLU A 192 -31.35 8.24 1.35
C GLU A 192 -32.58 7.40 0.99
N SER A 193 -32.60 6.84 -0.24
CA SER A 193 -33.67 5.93 -0.68
C SER A 193 -33.67 4.58 0.05
N LYS A 194 -32.53 4.20 0.65
CA LYS A 194 -32.36 2.93 1.38
C LYS A 194 -32.48 3.12 2.88
N MET A 195 -32.00 4.25 3.39
CA MET A 195 -31.83 4.55 4.81
C MET A 195 -32.03 6.05 5.05
N SER A 196 -32.90 6.43 5.98
CA SER A 196 -33.07 7.84 6.34
C SER A 196 -31.93 8.34 7.24
N PHE A 197 -31.48 9.58 7.02
CA PHE A 197 -30.41 10.21 7.82
C PHE A 197 -30.93 11.26 8.79
N LEU A 198 -30.20 11.43 9.89
CA LEU A 198 -30.16 12.65 10.68
C LEU A 198 -29.15 13.64 10.11
N GLU A 199 -28.04 13.13 9.57
CA GLU A 199 -26.96 13.92 8.97
C GLU A 199 -26.32 13.14 7.83
N TYR A 200 -26.16 13.80 6.69
CA TYR A 200 -25.29 13.36 5.60
C TYR A 200 -24.47 14.57 5.16
N ASN A 201 -23.15 14.48 5.23
CA ASN A 201 -22.28 15.58 4.86
C ASN A 201 -21.00 15.09 4.21
N VAL A 202 -20.70 15.64 3.04
CA VAL A 202 -19.48 15.35 2.29
C VAL A 202 -18.79 16.66 1.96
N SER A 203 -17.48 16.71 2.20
CA SER A 203 -16.60 17.79 1.77
C SER A 203 -15.23 17.22 1.41
N GLU A 204 -14.33 18.05 0.88
CA GLU A 204 -12.93 17.66 0.67
C GLU A 204 -12.17 17.34 1.97
N LYS A 205 -12.74 17.63 3.14
CA LYS A 205 -12.12 17.37 4.44
C LYS A 205 -12.63 16.10 5.10
N HIS A 206 -13.92 15.81 4.92
CA HIS A 206 -14.57 14.71 5.62
C HIS A 206 -15.82 14.21 4.94
N PHE A 207 -16.17 12.98 5.28
CA PHE A 207 -17.45 12.34 5.04
C PHE A 207 -18.09 11.98 6.38
N ILE A 208 -19.34 12.38 6.59
CA ILE A 208 -20.11 12.12 7.81
C ILE A 208 -21.47 11.55 7.41
N ILE A 209 -21.86 10.47 8.07
CA ILE A 209 -23.20 9.87 7.93
C ILE A 209 -23.72 9.48 9.32
N LYS A 210 -24.95 9.91 9.62
CA LYS A 210 -25.71 9.56 10.82
C LYS A 210 -27.09 9.07 10.41
N PRO A 211 -27.40 7.77 10.51
CA PRO A 211 -28.73 7.28 10.22
C PRO A 211 -29.73 7.65 11.32
N LYS A 212 -31.01 7.65 10.99
CA LYS A 212 -32.08 7.70 12.00
C LYS A 212 -32.19 6.39 12.79
N ASP A 213 -31.92 5.27 12.13
CA ASP A 213 -31.85 3.94 12.72
C ASP A 213 -30.40 3.45 12.71
N ARG A 214 -29.80 3.35 13.90
CA ARG A 214 -28.41 2.92 14.05
C ARG A 214 -28.17 1.43 13.77
N PHE A 215 -29.23 0.63 13.75
CA PHE A 215 -29.15 -0.82 13.46
C PHE A 215 -29.51 -1.14 12.00
N HIS A 216 -29.53 -0.11 11.15
CA HIS A 216 -29.90 -0.28 9.77
C HIS A 216 -28.79 -0.99 9.00
N ARG A 217 -29.13 -2.08 8.29
CA ARG A 217 -28.15 -2.94 7.61
C ARG A 217 -27.16 -2.21 6.69
N VAL A 218 -27.62 -1.21 5.92
CA VAL A 218 -26.73 -0.42 5.03
C VAL A 218 -25.66 0.35 5.81
N PHE A 219 -25.97 0.75 7.05
CA PHE A 219 -25.02 1.42 7.93
C PHE A 219 -23.95 0.46 8.42
N ASP A 220 -24.35 -0.76 8.79
CA ASP A 220 -23.42 -1.82 9.20
C ASP A 220 -22.53 -2.26 8.04
N GLU A 221 -23.08 -2.39 6.83
CA GLU A 221 -22.32 -2.69 5.61
C GLU A 221 -21.30 -1.57 5.29
N LEU A 222 -21.66 -0.29 5.50
CA LEU A 222 -20.71 0.81 5.39
C LEU A 222 -19.62 0.75 6.46
N SER A 223 -19.97 0.39 7.68
CA SER A 223 -18.98 0.20 8.76
C SER A 223 -17.99 -0.90 8.42
N ALA A 224 -18.47 -2.09 8.02
CA ALA A 224 -17.63 -3.23 7.65
C ALA A 224 -16.67 -2.89 6.49
N LEU A 225 -17.13 -2.12 5.50
CA LEU A 225 -16.30 -1.64 4.40
C LEU A 225 -15.08 -0.87 4.89
N PHE A 226 -15.24 0.03 5.87
CA PHE A 226 -14.14 0.86 6.36
C PHE A 226 -13.31 0.16 7.43
N GLU A 227 -13.96 -0.54 8.36
CA GLU A 227 -13.28 -1.19 9.49
C GLU A 227 -12.47 -2.40 9.01
N GLU A 228 -13.06 -3.24 8.15
CA GLU A 228 -12.57 -4.57 7.80
C GLU A 228 -12.19 -4.69 6.31
N GLY A 229 -12.58 -3.73 5.47
CA GLY A 229 -12.40 -3.84 4.03
C GLY A 229 -13.34 -4.86 3.39
N GLU A 230 -14.48 -5.15 4.03
CA GLU A 230 -15.41 -6.18 3.57
C GLU A 230 -16.68 -5.57 2.97
N LEU A 231 -17.08 -6.13 1.83
CA LEU A 231 -18.27 -5.72 1.12
C LEU A 231 -18.79 -6.90 0.31
N ASP A 232 -19.82 -7.56 0.83
CA ASP A 232 -20.40 -8.72 0.16
C ASP A 232 -20.94 -8.38 -1.22
N SER A 233 -20.76 -9.30 -2.17
CA SER A 233 -21.28 -9.14 -3.53
C SER A 233 -22.80 -8.94 -3.60
N ASP A 234 -23.53 -9.42 -2.58
CA ASP A 234 -24.99 -9.29 -2.41
C ASP A 234 -25.40 -8.25 -1.35
N ALA A 235 -24.46 -7.40 -0.89
CA ALA A 235 -24.71 -6.35 0.09
C ALA A 235 -25.86 -5.41 -0.34
N HIS A 236 -26.68 -4.98 0.62
CA HIS A 236 -27.86 -4.16 0.36
C HIS A 236 -27.51 -2.78 -0.19
N ILE A 237 -26.36 -2.24 0.23
CA ILE A 237 -25.81 -1.01 -0.32
C ILE A 237 -25.53 -1.10 -1.83
N LEU A 238 -25.25 -2.28 -2.37
CA LEU A 238 -24.94 -2.47 -3.80
C LEU A 238 -26.19 -2.67 -4.67
N LYS A 239 -27.33 -3.06 -4.09
CA LYS A 239 -28.54 -3.45 -4.83
C LYS A 239 -29.23 -2.25 -5.49
N GLY A 240 -29.04 -2.12 -6.80
CA GLY A 240 -29.60 -1.04 -7.62
C GLY A 240 -28.75 0.23 -7.62
N LEU A 241 -27.50 0.12 -7.16
CA LEU A 241 -26.53 1.20 -7.23
C LEU A 241 -25.99 1.32 -8.66
N ASP A 242 -25.75 2.56 -9.11
CA ASP A 242 -25.09 2.85 -10.39
C ASP A 242 -23.76 2.09 -10.51
N GLY A 243 -23.43 1.62 -11.72
CA GLY A 243 -22.23 0.82 -11.96
C GLY A 243 -20.95 1.49 -11.49
N THR A 244 -20.83 2.82 -11.68
CA THR A 244 -19.65 3.58 -11.24
C THR A 244 -19.51 3.58 -9.72
N LEU A 245 -20.61 3.83 -9.01
CA LEU A 245 -20.61 3.87 -7.55
C LEU A 245 -20.45 2.48 -6.94
N ASN A 246 -20.98 1.45 -7.59
CA ASN A 246 -20.81 0.06 -7.21
C ASN A 246 -19.33 -0.36 -7.30
N LEU A 247 -18.68 -0.08 -8.43
CA LEU A 247 -17.26 -0.33 -8.61
C LEU A 247 -16.43 0.43 -7.57
N TYR A 248 -16.71 1.72 -7.38
CA TYR A 248 -15.99 2.53 -6.40
C TYR A 248 -16.03 1.95 -4.96
N LEU A 249 -17.20 1.51 -4.49
CA LEU A 249 -17.30 0.91 -3.14
C LEU A 249 -16.52 -0.41 -3.04
N LYS A 250 -16.53 -1.22 -4.10
CA LYS A 250 -15.75 -2.48 -4.16
C LYS A 250 -14.26 -2.22 -4.19
N GLU A 251 -13.81 -1.26 -4.98
CA GLU A 251 -12.42 -0.81 -5.04
C GLU A 251 -11.95 -0.33 -3.66
N LEU A 252 -12.75 0.51 -2.99
CA LEU A 252 -12.44 1.04 -1.67
C LEU A 252 -12.32 -0.07 -0.62
N ALA A 253 -13.25 -1.02 -0.60
CA ALA A 253 -13.21 -2.20 0.27
C ALA A 253 -11.95 -3.03 0.00
N THR A 254 -11.66 -3.29 -1.28
CA THR A 254 -10.52 -4.10 -1.73
C THR A 254 -9.18 -3.49 -1.32
N ILE A 255 -9.00 -2.18 -1.53
CA ILE A 255 -7.80 -1.46 -1.11
C ILE A 255 -7.68 -1.48 0.42
N ARG A 256 -8.78 -1.29 1.15
CA ARG A 256 -8.77 -1.32 2.62
C ARG A 256 -8.34 -2.69 3.15
N LYS A 257 -8.89 -3.78 2.58
CA LYS A 257 -8.55 -5.15 2.98
C LYS A 257 -7.08 -5.47 2.72
N PHE A 258 -6.56 -5.06 1.57
CA PHE A 258 -5.13 -5.16 1.28
C PHE A 258 -4.28 -4.35 2.26
N TRP A 259 -4.68 -3.11 2.56
CA TRP A 259 -3.94 -2.25 3.47
C TRP A 259 -3.88 -2.81 4.90
N LEU A 260 -4.98 -3.35 5.41
CA LEU A 260 -5.02 -4.07 6.69
C LEU A 260 -3.99 -5.20 6.74
N ARG A 261 -3.85 -5.95 5.64
CA ARG A 261 -2.83 -7.01 5.53
C ARG A 261 -1.41 -6.45 5.56
N VAL A 262 -1.16 -5.33 4.89
CA VAL A 262 0.14 -4.64 4.94
C VAL A 262 0.45 -4.15 6.35
N GLU A 263 -0.54 -3.58 7.05
CA GLU A 263 -0.39 -3.13 8.44
C GLU A 263 -0.04 -4.31 9.35
N SER A 264 -0.75 -5.43 9.28
CA SER A 264 -0.45 -6.62 10.09
C SER A 264 0.98 -7.12 9.87
N LEU A 265 1.42 -7.19 8.61
CA LEU A 265 2.76 -7.66 8.24
C LEU A 265 3.85 -6.70 8.72
N ASN A 266 3.56 -5.40 8.74
CA ASN A 266 4.51 -4.39 9.23
C ASN A 266 4.65 -4.42 10.75
N THR A 267 3.58 -4.68 11.49
CA THR A 267 3.58 -4.80 12.95
C THR A 267 4.26 -6.08 13.42
N ASP A 268 3.97 -7.23 12.80
CA ASP A 268 4.48 -8.54 13.21
C ASP A 268 6.01 -8.67 13.02
N GLN A 269 6.56 -8.03 11.99
CA GLN A 269 8.01 -8.00 11.77
C GLN A 269 8.79 -7.12 12.78
N GLY A 270 8.10 -6.31 13.59
CA GLY A 270 8.71 -5.48 14.63
C GLY A 270 9.12 -6.25 15.91
N PHE A 271 8.60 -7.46 16.12
CA PHE A 271 8.87 -8.25 17.32
C PHE A 271 10.15 -9.11 17.28
N ASN A 272 10.83 -9.20 16.13
CA ASN A 272 12.04 -10.02 15.98
C ASN A 272 13.37 -9.25 16.19
N LEU A 273 13.33 -8.04 16.76
CA LEU A 273 14.54 -7.22 17.04
C LEU A 273 14.81 -7.01 18.55
N LEU A 274 14.13 -7.76 19.43
CA LEU A 274 14.35 -7.71 20.89
C LEU A 274 14.42 -9.10 21.55
N SER A 275 15.16 -10.03 20.94
CA SER A 275 15.56 -11.28 21.58
C SER A 275 17.03 -11.59 21.34
#